data_AF-A0A7X2VKI0-F1
#
_entry.id   AF-A0A7X2VKI0-F1
#
_cell.length_a   1.000
_cell.length_b   1.000
_cell.length_c   1.000
_cell.angle_alpha   90.00
_cell.angle_beta   90.00
_cell.angle_gamma   90.00
#
_symmetry.space_group_name_H-M   'P 1'
#
loop_
_entity.id
_entity.type
_entity.pdbx_description
1 polymer ?
#
loop_
_entity_poly.entity_id
_entity_poly.type
_entity_poly.pdbx_seq_one_letter_code
_entity_poly.pdbx_strand_id
1 'polypeptide(L)'
;MHTRQELIKGYETEIRYQRHMLENLGRWFSVLFLMASIGGLLIYFFHKTSLLFLILGSLVALIGIAGMLLVGYGMYRGRANLQKVIQAYQQKLNLVG
;
A
#
# COMPACT_ATOMS: atom_id res chain seq x y z
N MET A 1 8.99 4.64 34.93
CA MET A 1 8.37 5.88 34.43
C MET A 1 9.05 6.21 33.11
N HIS A 2 8.35 6.18 31.98
CA HIS A 2 8.93 6.68 30.72
C HIS A 2 9.05 8.20 30.78
N THR A 3 10.22 8.72 30.42
CA THR A 3 10.50 10.15 30.41
C THR A 3 9.65 10.80 29.30
N ARG A 4 9.08 12.01 29.50
CA ARG A 4 8.18 12.64 28.49
C ARG A 4 8.79 12.71 27.07
N GLN A 5 10.11 12.89 26.99
CA GLN A 5 10.85 12.89 25.73
C GLN A 5 10.85 11.53 25.02
N GLU A 6 10.81 10.41 25.76
CA GLU A 6 10.71 9.07 25.17
C GLU A 6 9.35 8.85 24.51
N LEU A 7 8.28 9.35 25.13
CA LEU A 7 6.93 9.26 24.58
C LEU A 7 6.80 10.06 23.27
N ILE A 8 7.32 11.29 23.23
CA ILE A 8 7.34 12.13 22.01
C ILE A 8 8.13 11.44 20.90
N LYS A 9 9.35 10.96 21.21
CA LYS A 9 10.18 10.21 20.24
C LYS A 9 9.49 8.94 19.74
N GLY A 10 8.70 8.28 20.59
CA GLY A 10 7.88 7.13 20.20
C GLY A 10 6.88 7.46 19.09
N TYR A 11 6.13 8.56 19.22
CA TYR A 11 5.19 9.01 18.19
C TYR A 11 5.88 9.40 16.88
N GLU A 12 7.00 10.13 16.95
CA GLU A 12 7.76 10.50 15.75
C GLU A 12 8.28 9.27 15.00
N THR A 13 8.72 8.25 15.74
CA THR A 13 9.18 6.98 15.18
C THR A 13 8.04 6.24 14.50
N GLU A 14 6.89 6.12 15.15
CA GLU A 14 5.71 5.44 14.58
C GLU A 14 5.16 6.16 13.34
N ILE A 15 5.11 7.50 13.36
CA ILE A 15 4.70 8.31 12.21
C ILE A 15 5.64 8.05 11.01
N ARG A 16 6.95 8.03 11.26
CA ARG A 16 7.95 7.75 10.22
C ARG A 16 7.80 6.34 9.67
N TYR A 17 7.62 5.35 10.55
CA TYR A 17 7.40 3.97 10.17
C TYR A 17 6.16 3.80 9.30
N GLN A 18 5.02 4.37 9.72
CA GLN A 18 3.78 4.25 8.96
C GLN A 18 3.81 5.00 7.63
N ARG A 19 4.50 6.15 7.54
CA ARG A 19 4.75 6.83 6.26
C ARG A 19 5.56 5.94 5.32
N HIS A 20 6.66 5.37 5.81
CA HIS A 20 7.50 4.49 5.01
C HIS A 20 6.75 3.22 4.57
N MET A 21 5.93 2.64 5.45
CA MET A 21 5.06 1.51 5.10
C MET A 21 4.08 1.87 3.98
N LEU A 22 3.45 3.05 4.02
CA LEU A 22 2.56 3.53 2.95
C LEU A 22 3.30 3.76 1.62
N GLU A 23 4.55 4.24 1.65
CA GLU A 23 5.39 4.35 0.46
C GLU A 23 5.68 2.96 -0.15
N ASN A 24 5.97 1.97 0.70
CA ASN A 24 6.18 0.59 0.28
C ASN A 24 4.93 0.02 -0.39
N LEU A 25 3.75 0.23 0.21
CA LEU A 25 2.48 -0.19 -0.39
C LEU A 25 2.23 0.49 -1.74
N GLY A 26 2.58 1.78 -1.87
CA GLY A 26 2.53 2.48 -3.15
C GLY A 26 3.41 1.83 -4.22
N ARG A 27 4.64 1.43 -3.87
CA ARG A 27 5.54 0.71 -4.80
C ARG A 27 4.98 -0.66 -5.19
N TRP A 28 4.44 -1.41 -4.23
CA TRP A 28 3.79 -2.70 -4.50
C TRP A 28 2.57 -2.54 -5.41
N PHE A 29 1.77 -1.49 -5.21
CA PHE A 29 0.63 -1.18 -6.08
C PHE A 29 1.07 -0.96 -7.53
N SER A 30 2.15 -0.19 -7.74
CA SER A 30 2.70 0.04 -9.08
C SER A 30 3.20 -1.25 -9.76
N VAL A 31 3.86 -2.14 -9.01
CA VAL A 31 4.30 -3.45 -9.54
C VAL A 31 3.10 -4.30 -9.97
N LEU A 32 2.04 -4.35 -9.14
CA LEU A 32 0.83 -5.10 -9.44
C LEU A 32 0.06 -4.51 -10.62
N PHE A 33 0.06 -3.19 -10.77
CA PHE A 33 -0.51 -2.50 -11.93
C PHE A 33 0.24 -2.84 -13.22
N LEU A 34 1.58 -2.84 -13.20
CA LEU A 34 2.39 -3.26 -14.35
C LEU A 34 2.12 -4.72 -14.70
N MET A 35 2.03 -5.60 -13.71
CA MET A 35 1.69 -7.00 -13.90
C MET A 35 0.31 -7.15 -14.57
N ALA A 36 -0.72 -6.46 -14.06
CA ALA A 36 -2.05 -6.47 -14.64
C ALA A 36 -2.05 -5.96 -16.10
N SER A 37 -1.28 -4.91 -16.37
CA SER A 37 -1.15 -4.32 -17.69
C SER A 37 -0.49 -5.28 -18.68
N ILE A 38 0.58 -5.98 -18.27
CA ILE A 38 1.23 -7.01 -19.10
C ILE A 38 0.25 -8.14 -19.41
N GLY A 39 -0.52 -8.60 -18.41
CA GLY A 39 -1.58 -9.58 -18.63
C GLY A 39 -2.62 -9.12 -19.65
N GLY A 40 -3.06 -7.86 -19.54
CA GLY A 40 -3.97 -7.22 -20.49
C GLY A 40 -3.40 -7.15 -21.92
N LEU A 41 -2.12 -6.80 -22.07
CA LEU A 41 -1.45 -6.78 -23.37
C LEU A 41 -1.36 -8.19 -23.99
N LEU A 42 -1.05 -9.21 -23.20
CA LEU A 42 -1.03 -10.61 -23.67
C LEU A 42 -2.40 -11.03 -24.19
N ILE A 43 -3.48 -10.71 -23.47
CA ILE A 43 -4.85 -10.97 -23.92
C ILE A 43 -5.12 -10.22 -25.23
N TYR A 44 -4.86 -8.92 -25.26
CA TYR A 44 -5.16 -8.07 -26.41
C TYR A 44 -4.52 -8.61 -27.70
N PHE A 45 -3.21 -8.89 -27.68
CA PHE A 45 -2.48 -9.34 -28.87
C PHE A 45 -2.74 -10.80 -29.25
N PHE A 46 -2.98 -11.70 -28.28
CA PHE A 46 -2.98 -13.14 -28.55
C PHE A 46 -4.35 -13.84 -28.39
N HIS A 47 -5.43 -13.13 -28.02
CA HIS A 47 -6.74 -13.76 -27.78
C HIS A 47 -7.30 -14.57 -28.96
N LYS A 48 -6.95 -14.24 -30.22
CA LYS A 48 -7.41 -14.99 -31.41
C LYS A 48 -6.42 -16.04 -31.90
N THR A 49 -5.17 -15.97 -31.47
CA THR A 49 -4.06 -16.75 -32.08
C THR A 49 -3.62 -17.89 -31.19
N SER A 50 -3.69 -17.72 -29.87
CA SER A 50 -3.17 -18.71 -28.93
C SER A 50 -3.99 -18.76 -27.64
N LEU A 51 -4.66 -19.90 -27.43
CA LEU A 51 -5.38 -20.18 -26.20
C LEU A 51 -4.45 -20.19 -24.98
N LEU A 52 -3.20 -20.63 -25.15
CA LEU A 52 -2.19 -20.62 -24.08
C LEU A 52 -1.92 -19.19 -23.58
N PHE A 53 -1.65 -18.25 -24.48
CA PHE A 53 -1.38 -16.85 -24.11
C PHE A 53 -2.63 -16.15 -23.56
N LEU A 54 -3.82 -16.52 -24.04
CA LEU A 54 -5.07 -16.03 -23.47
C LEU A 54 -5.24 -16.46 -22.01
N ILE A 55 -4.99 -17.73 -21.69
CA ILE A 55 -5.07 -18.25 -20.31
C ILE A 55 -4.01 -17.59 -19.43
N LEU A 56 -2.75 -17.54 -19.87
CA LEU A 56 -1.66 -16.93 -19.11
C LEU A 56 -1.90 -15.43 -18.86
N GLY A 57 -2.29 -14.68 -19.90
CA GLY A 57 -2.60 -13.26 -19.77
C GLY A 57 -3.75 -13.00 -18.80
N SER A 58 -4.79 -13.84 -18.84
CA SER A 58 -5.93 -13.76 -17.92
C SER A 58 -5.51 -14.04 -16.47
N LEU A 59 -4.71 -15.06 -16.21
CA LEU A 59 -4.21 -15.37 -14.87
C LEU A 59 -3.34 -14.24 -14.30
N VAL A 60 -2.40 -13.72 -15.11
CA VAL A 60 -1.53 -12.61 -14.71
C VAL A 60 -2.33 -11.34 -14.44
N ALA A 61 -3.31 -11.02 -15.30
CA ALA A 61 -4.20 -9.87 -15.11
C ALA A 61 -5.01 -9.99 -13.82
N LEU A 62 -5.61 -11.16 -13.56
CA LEU A 62 -6.42 -11.41 -12.37
C LEU A 62 -5.59 -11.30 -11.08
N ILE A 63 -4.37 -11.86 -11.07
CA ILE A 63 -3.46 -11.76 -9.91
C ILE A 63 -3.09 -10.29 -9.65
N GLY A 64 -2.74 -9.54 -10.70
CA GLY A 64 -2.42 -8.12 -10.57
C GLY A 64 -3.59 -7.31 -10.00
N ILE A 65 -4.79 -7.48 -10.55
CA ILE A 65 -6.00 -6.77 -10.09
C ILE A 65 -6.35 -7.17 -8.64
N ALA A 66 -6.36 -8.46 -8.32
CA ALA A 66 -6.65 -8.93 -6.97
C ALA A 66 -5.64 -8.38 -5.95
N GLY A 67 -4.35 -8.41 -6.29
CA GLY A 67 -3.30 -7.80 -5.47
C GLY A 67 -3.51 -6.31 -5.29
N MET A 68 -3.86 -5.57 -6.35
CA MET A 68 -4.13 -4.12 -6.27
C MET A 68 -5.30 -3.82 -5.32
N LEU A 69 -6.36 -4.64 -5.32
CA LEU A 69 -7.48 -4.48 -4.39
C LEU A 69 -7.04 -4.67 -2.93
N LEU A 70 -6.25 -5.71 -2.66
CA LEU A 70 -5.70 -5.98 -1.32
C LEU A 70 -4.77 -4.86 -0.85
N VAL A 71 -3.81 -4.45 -1.70
CA VAL A 71 -2.87 -3.37 -1.39
C VAL A 71 -3.60 -2.03 -1.25
N GLY A 72 -4.57 -1.75 -2.13
CA GLY A 72 -5.38 -0.54 -2.08
C GLY A 72 -6.19 -0.45 -0.78
N TYR A 73 -6.78 -1.56 -0.34
CA TYR A 73 -7.43 -1.65 0.97
C TYR A 73 -6.44 -1.43 2.12
N GLY A 74 -5.25 -2.03 2.04
CA GLY A 74 -4.16 -1.82 2.99
C GLY A 74 -3.73 -0.36 3.08
N MET A 75 -3.60 0.34 1.95
CA MET A 75 -3.27 1.77 1.90
C MET A 75 -4.39 2.62 2.52
N TYR A 76 -5.65 2.32 2.24
CA TYR A 76 -6.79 3.02 2.83
C TYR A 76 -6.76 2.93 4.37
N ARG A 77 -6.62 1.71 4.91
CA ARG A 77 -6.52 1.48 6.35
C ARG A 77 -5.25 2.07 6.96
N GLY A 78 -4.11 1.97 6.26
CA GLY A 78 -2.84 2.53 6.70
C GLY A 78 -2.88 4.06 6.82
N ARG A 79 -3.51 4.76 5.87
CA ARG A 79 -3.70 6.23 5.95
C ARG A 79 -4.58 6.62 7.13
N ALA A 80 -5.67 5.89 7.37
CA ALA A 80 -6.53 6.13 8.53
C ALA A 80 -5.79 5.91 9.86
N ASN A 81 -4.92 4.89 9.94
CA ASN A 81 -4.09 4.64 11.12
C ASN A 81 -3.06 5.74 11.34
N LEU A 82 -2.37 6.19 10.28
CA LEU A 82 -1.39 7.28 10.36
C LEU A 82 -2.03 8.57 10.86
N GLN A 83 -3.24 8.90 10.39
CA GLN A 83 -3.98 10.06 10.87
C GLN A 83 -4.28 9.98 12.37
N LYS A 84 -4.70 8.81 12.87
CA LYS A 84 -4.94 8.61 14.31
C LYS A 84 -3.67 8.81 15.14
N VAL A 85 -2.52 8.30 14.68
CA VAL A 85 -1.25 8.49 15.38
C VAL A 85 -0.82 9.96 15.37
N ILE A 86 -1.00 10.66 14.25
CA ILE A 86 -0.70 12.11 14.16
C ILE A 86 -1.61 12.92 15.10
N GLN A 87 -2.90 12.61 15.15
CA GLN A 87 -3.84 13.28 16.06
C GLN A 87 -3.46 13.04 17.53
N ALA A 88 -3.15 11.80 17.89
CA ALA A 88 -2.69 11.46 19.24
C ALA A 88 -1.38 12.19 19.58
N TYR A 89 -0.46 12.30 18.62
CA TYR A 89 0.78 13.07 18.78
C TYR A 89 0.51 14.55 19.06
N GLN A 90 -0.33 15.19 18.24
CA GLN A 90 -0.72 16.60 18.41
C GLN A 90 -1.38 16.86 19.77
N GLN A 91 -2.29 15.97 20.19
CA GLN A 91 -2.93 16.08 21.50
C GLN A 91 -1.90 16.00 22.63
N LYS A 92 -0.88 15.13 22.52
CA LYS A 92 0.18 15.03 23.51
C LYS A 92 1.08 16.27 23.54
N LEU A 93 1.40 16.85 22.39
CA LEU A 93 2.16 18.11 22.34
C LEU A 93 1.40 19.24 23.04
N ASN A 94 0.10 19.38 22.78
CA ASN A 94 -0.74 20.42 23.41
C ASN A 94 -0.91 20.25 24.93
N LEU A 95 -0.71 19.04 25.47
CA LEU A 95 -0.78 18.77 26.91
C LEU A 95 0.56 18.98 27.63
N VAL A 96 1.66 19.08 26.88
CA VAL A 96 3.03 19.10 27.41
C VAL A 96 3.72 20.44 27.14
N GLY A 97 3.32 21.17 26.11
CA GLY A 97 3.69 22.58 25.90
C GLY A 97 2.87 23.52 26.76
#